data_AF-A0A2T6CNA8-F1
#
_entry.id   AF-A0A2T6CNA8-F1
#
_cell.length_a   1.000
_cell.length_b   1.000
_cell.length_c   1.000
_cell.angle_alpha   90.00
_cell.angle_beta   90.00
_cell.angle_gamma   90.00
#
_symmetry.space_group_name_H-M   'P 1'
#
loop_
_entity.id
_entity.type
_entity.pdbx_description
1 polymer ?
#
loop_
_entity_poly.entity_id
_entity_poly.type
_entity_poly.pdbx_seq_one_letter_code
_entity_poly.pdbx_strand_id
1 'polypeptide(L)'
;MNKTHEPDGEHHDHGHEHEEFSLPLFVLTVLVTLAGLFAAVRLLAPEVWDAQFIAPLGLGVVAFLVVSLMNAFLEYFFHRYVLHTPAVPFLRRLYKQHTLHHALTRIARRKGRDGRGILFIENKFPIVEPEQGEASFFPWYSLAVFGLVLTPVLALLQWLLPAFPWFLSGFLALALSLTLYEVLHAINHWPFEKWAPLIQHRQWGWFWRPVYAFHLRHHAVTDCNESISGFFGLPVADWAFGTIVIPQTIYEDGEEWKPEHFRSPSPRPFIRALDRWADRVVQRRRAQVAAEPSAVVTAASAQTPDRRPYTRGEEIANWITHGIGLAASIVGLTLLIVCSSLYGTAWHVVSFTVFGLTLLLLYTASTLYHGWRAGRTKLVLRRLDHAAIFLLIAGTYTPFLLTHLRGSWGWTLFAVVWGLCGAGAVFQLVFGERYRLTSMLAYLFVGWLIVVAAEPMISVVPHGGLWLLLAGGLCYTVGVVFYQWHRLRYHHAVWHGFVLGGSACHYLAVLLFLLPSGQ
;
A
#
# COMPACT_ATOMS: atom_id res chain seq x y z
N MET A 1 53.27 45.95 7.51
CA MET A 1 51.91 46.03 8.07
C MET A 1 50.93 45.57 6.98
N ASN A 2 50.86 44.27 6.71
CA ASN A 2 50.01 43.25 7.33
C ASN A 2 48.51 43.44 7.02
N LYS A 3 48.00 42.64 6.07
CA LYS A 3 46.62 42.12 5.91
C LYS A 3 46.72 40.89 4.99
N THR A 4 47.21 39.77 5.52
CA THR A 4 46.42 38.59 5.94
C THR A 4 45.61 37.97 4.81
N HIS A 5 46.18 36.91 4.23
CA HIS A 5 45.46 35.81 3.59
C HIS A 5 44.35 35.31 4.52
N GLU A 6 43.13 35.28 4.00
CA GLU A 6 42.05 34.45 4.55
C GLU A 6 42.20 33.07 3.90
N PRO A 7 42.32 31.97 4.68
CA PRO A 7 42.45 30.63 4.12
C PRO A 7 41.09 30.15 3.63
N ASP A 8 41.13 29.42 2.52
CA ASP A 8 40.02 28.69 1.92
C ASP A 8 39.19 27.98 3.00
N GLY A 9 37.89 28.28 3.02
CA GLY A 9 36.94 27.55 3.85
C GLY A 9 36.97 26.10 3.44
N GLU A 10 37.46 25.25 4.35
CA GLU A 10 37.27 23.81 4.34
C GLU A 10 35.78 23.53 4.12
N HIS A 11 35.43 23.15 2.88
CA HIS A 11 34.25 22.34 2.65
C HIS A 11 34.48 21.07 3.46
N HIS A 12 33.83 20.97 4.62
CA HIS A 12 33.55 19.70 5.26
C HIS A 12 32.70 18.88 4.30
N ASP A 13 33.39 18.20 3.39
CA ASP A 13 32.92 17.01 2.73
C ASP A 13 32.66 16.00 3.85
N HIS A 14 31.41 15.95 4.29
CA HIS A 14 30.93 14.76 4.98
C HIS A 14 30.95 13.66 3.93
N GLY A 15 32.12 13.04 3.79
CA GLY A 15 32.30 11.78 3.09
C GLY A 15 31.30 10.81 3.68
N HIS A 16 30.15 10.70 3.03
CA HIS A 16 29.39 9.47 3.09
C HIS A 16 30.29 8.45 2.41
N GLU A 17 31.10 7.74 3.20
CA GLU A 17 31.69 6.49 2.75
C GLU A 17 30.51 5.63 2.30
N HIS A 18 30.28 5.59 0.99
CA HIS A 18 29.29 4.73 0.38
C HIS A 18 29.79 3.31 0.61
N GLU A 19 29.20 2.59 1.58
CA GLU A 19 29.50 1.18 1.81
C GLU A 19 29.36 0.42 0.49
N GLU A 20 30.48 -0.11 -0.01
CA GLU A 20 30.49 -0.91 -1.23
C GLU A 20 29.57 -2.12 -1.06
N PHE A 21 28.84 -2.45 -2.13
CA PHE A 21 27.94 -3.59 -2.12
C PHE A 21 28.69 -4.91 -1.91
N SER A 22 28.40 -5.55 -0.78
CA SER A 22 28.85 -6.90 -0.50
C SER A 22 27.76 -7.90 -0.88
N LEU A 23 27.94 -8.57 -2.02
CA LEU A 23 27.09 -9.68 -2.44
C LEU A 23 26.95 -10.76 -1.34
N PRO A 24 28.03 -11.18 -0.63
CA PRO A 24 27.90 -12.10 0.50
C PRO A 24 27.01 -11.59 1.63
N LEU A 25 27.16 -10.31 2.00
CA LEU A 25 26.34 -9.70 3.06
C LEU A 25 24.87 -9.65 2.64
N PHE A 26 24.60 -9.24 1.40
CA PHE A 26 23.25 -9.22 0.84
C PHE A 26 22.59 -10.60 0.85
N VAL A 27 23.30 -11.63 0.37
CA VAL A 27 22.81 -13.02 0.39
C VAL A 27 22.52 -13.47 1.81
N LEU A 28 23.42 -13.19 2.77
CA LEU A 28 23.19 -13.50 4.17
C LEU A 28 21.95 -12.80 4.73
N THR A 29 21.76 -11.50 4.44
CA THR A 29 20.57 -10.75 4.86
C THR A 29 19.28 -11.35 4.29
N VAL A 30 19.27 -11.73 3.01
CA VAL A 30 18.13 -12.39 2.37
C VAL A 30 17.81 -13.72 3.06
N LEU A 31 18.83 -14.56 3.30
CA LEU A 31 18.64 -15.87 3.93
C LEU A 31 18.14 -15.76 5.38
N VAL A 32 18.72 -14.87 6.18
CA VAL A 32 18.30 -14.64 7.58
C VAL A 32 16.87 -14.13 7.62
N THR A 33 16.53 -13.19 6.75
CA THR A 33 15.17 -12.61 6.71
C THR A 33 14.14 -13.64 6.24
N LEU A 34 14.48 -14.44 5.22
CA LEU A 34 13.64 -15.52 4.74
C LEU A 34 13.39 -16.58 5.84
N ALA A 35 14.43 -16.96 6.58
CA ALA A 35 14.31 -17.85 7.73
C ALA A 35 13.39 -17.26 8.82
N GLY A 36 13.49 -15.95 9.08
CA GLY A 36 12.61 -15.24 10.01
C GLY A 36 11.14 -15.25 9.57
N LEU A 37 10.87 -15.04 8.28
CA LEU A 37 9.51 -15.14 7.71
C LEU A 37 8.93 -16.55 7.85
N PHE A 38 9.73 -17.58 7.56
CA PHE A 38 9.32 -18.97 7.76
C PHE A 38 9.09 -19.32 9.24
N ALA A 39 9.96 -18.85 10.13
CA ALA A 39 9.76 -19.02 11.57
C ALA A 39 8.47 -18.35 12.05
N ALA A 40 8.12 -17.18 11.51
CA ALA A 40 6.85 -16.51 11.82
C ALA A 40 5.64 -17.35 11.39
N VAL A 41 5.64 -17.93 10.18
CA VAL A 41 4.56 -18.83 9.74
C VAL A 41 4.46 -20.05 10.64
N ARG A 42 5.60 -20.68 10.98
CA ARG A 42 5.65 -21.83 11.87
C ARG A 42 5.08 -21.53 13.26
N LEU A 43 5.40 -20.36 13.82
CA LEU A 43 4.97 -19.97 15.16
C LEU A 43 3.50 -19.52 15.21
N LEU A 44 3.04 -18.79 14.18
CA LEU A 44 1.71 -18.18 14.15
C LEU A 44 0.64 -19.10 13.56
N ALA A 45 1.02 -20.01 12.66
CA ALA A 45 0.11 -20.90 11.93
C ALA A 45 0.77 -22.28 11.68
N PRO A 46 0.98 -23.10 12.74
CA PRO A 46 1.69 -24.37 12.63
C PRO A 46 1.02 -25.36 11.66
N GLU A 47 -0.31 -25.42 11.63
CA GLU A 47 -1.03 -26.28 10.67
C GLU A 47 -0.80 -25.86 9.21
N VAL A 48 -0.75 -24.55 8.95
CA VAL A 48 -0.44 -24.01 7.61
C VAL A 48 1.00 -24.31 7.24
N TRP A 49 1.92 -24.19 8.20
CA TRP A 49 3.33 -24.53 8.04
C TRP A 49 3.50 -25.99 7.62
N ASP A 50 2.88 -26.93 8.33
CA ASP A 50 2.97 -28.35 8.02
C ASP A 50 2.39 -28.66 6.62
N ALA A 51 1.27 -28.02 6.26
CA ALA A 51 0.68 -28.15 4.93
C ALA A 51 1.63 -27.74 3.80
N GLN A 52 2.59 -26.82 4.04
CA GLN A 52 3.55 -26.41 3.01
C GLN A 52 4.45 -27.56 2.53
N PHE A 53 4.75 -28.51 3.41
CA PHE A 53 5.68 -29.61 3.13
C PHE A 53 4.98 -30.91 2.75
N ILE A 54 3.68 -31.00 3.03
CA ILE A 54 2.83 -32.13 2.58
C ILE A 54 2.42 -31.94 1.11
N ALA A 55 2.34 -30.70 0.64
CA ALA A 55 1.91 -30.38 -0.72
C ALA A 55 2.82 -31.04 -1.78
N PRO A 56 2.25 -31.62 -2.87
CA PRO A 56 3.03 -32.13 -3.99
C PRO A 56 3.96 -31.07 -4.59
N LEU A 57 5.19 -31.47 -4.93
CA LEU A 57 6.20 -30.56 -5.50
C LEU A 57 5.67 -29.78 -6.72
N GLY A 58 4.87 -30.42 -7.58
CA GLY A 58 4.27 -29.78 -8.76
C GLY A 58 3.38 -28.58 -8.40
N LEU A 59 2.58 -28.68 -7.32
CA LEU A 59 1.79 -27.55 -6.83
C LEU A 59 2.69 -26.45 -6.27
N GLY A 60 3.80 -26.83 -5.62
CA GLY A 60 4.82 -25.87 -5.17
C GLY A 60 5.45 -25.10 -6.32
N VAL A 61 5.80 -25.76 -7.41
CA VAL A 61 6.34 -25.11 -8.62
C VAL A 61 5.31 -24.16 -9.24
N VAL A 62 4.05 -24.59 -9.36
CA VAL A 62 2.99 -23.73 -9.90
C VAL A 62 2.77 -22.50 -9.00
N ALA A 63 2.67 -22.68 -7.68
CA ALA A 63 2.54 -21.56 -6.75
C ALA A 63 3.71 -20.58 -6.86
N PHE A 64 4.93 -21.11 -6.98
CA PHE A 64 6.14 -20.31 -7.14
C PHE A 64 6.08 -19.47 -8.42
N LEU A 65 5.76 -20.08 -9.57
CA LEU A 65 5.66 -19.38 -10.85
C LEU A 65 4.55 -18.33 -10.85
N VAL A 66 3.40 -18.62 -10.23
CA VAL A 66 2.30 -17.65 -10.10
C VAL A 66 2.72 -16.43 -9.28
N VAL A 67 3.37 -16.64 -8.13
CA VAL A 67 3.83 -15.54 -7.29
C VAL A 67 4.98 -14.78 -7.94
N SER A 68 5.92 -15.46 -8.60
CA SER A 68 6.99 -14.81 -9.39
C SER A 68 6.42 -13.93 -10.51
N LEU A 69 5.38 -14.39 -11.21
CA LEU A 69 4.71 -13.59 -12.23
C LEU A 69 4.04 -12.36 -11.60
N MET A 70 3.32 -12.54 -10.49
CA MET A 70 2.73 -11.41 -9.76
C MET A 70 3.79 -10.38 -9.33
N ASN A 71 4.92 -10.84 -8.79
CA ASN A 71 6.03 -9.98 -8.38
C ASN A 71 6.60 -9.18 -9.56
N ALA A 72 6.73 -9.78 -10.75
CA ALA A 72 7.18 -9.08 -11.95
C ALA A 72 6.28 -7.88 -12.32
N PHE A 73 4.96 -8.03 -12.19
CA PHE A 73 4.03 -6.92 -12.40
C PHE A 73 4.08 -5.89 -11.27
N LEU A 74 4.22 -6.33 -10.01
CA LEU A 74 4.37 -5.43 -8.87
C LEU A 74 5.64 -4.58 -8.97
N GLU A 75 6.75 -5.18 -9.41
CA GLU A 75 8.02 -4.49 -9.69
C GLU A 75 7.80 -3.36 -10.71
N TYR A 76 7.13 -3.64 -11.83
CA TYR A 76 6.82 -2.63 -12.85
C TYR A 76 6.08 -1.41 -12.25
N PHE A 77 5.04 -1.65 -11.46
CA PHE A 77 4.28 -0.56 -10.82
C PHE A 77 5.10 0.19 -9.77
N PHE A 78 5.91 -0.55 -9.00
CA PHE A 78 6.77 0.02 -7.99
C PHE A 78 7.84 0.91 -8.60
N HIS A 79 8.52 0.44 -9.64
CA HIS A 79 9.54 1.20 -10.34
C HIS A 79 8.95 2.50 -10.93
N ARG A 80 7.87 2.39 -11.70
CA ARG A 80 7.24 3.53 -12.38
C ARG A 80 6.62 4.57 -11.43
N TYR A 81 5.88 4.13 -10.40
CA TYR A 81 5.06 5.00 -9.54
C TYR A 81 5.57 5.20 -8.11
N VAL A 82 6.71 4.59 -7.76
CA VAL A 82 7.41 4.86 -6.50
C VAL A 82 8.82 5.37 -6.76
N LEU A 83 9.59 4.71 -7.63
CA LEU A 83 11.00 5.08 -7.86
C LEU A 83 11.16 6.23 -8.86
N HIS A 84 10.35 6.28 -9.93
CA HIS A 84 10.41 7.35 -10.94
C HIS A 84 9.40 8.48 -10.74
N THR A 85 8.22 8.15 -10.23
CA THR A 85 7.21 9.14 -9.90
C THR A 85 6.88 9.06 -8.42
N PRO A 86 7.04 10.12 -7.60
CA PRO A 86 6.81 10.05 -6.16
C PRO A 86 5.31 10.11 -5.80
N ALA A 87 4.49 9.27 -6.43
CA ALA A 87 3.04 9.23 -6.24
C ALA A 87 2.67 8.83 -4.80
N VAL A 88 3.48 7.96 -4.18
CA VAL A 88 3.31 7.48 -2.80
C VAL A 88 4.16 8.31 -1.82
N PRO A 89 3.58 9.23 -1.01
CA PRO A 89 4.35 10.22 -0.25
C PRO A 89 5.33 9.63 0.77
N PHE A 90 4.95 8.56 1.47
CA PHE A 90 5.75 7.98 2.53
C PHE A 90 6.95 7.18 1.98
N LEU A 91 6.97 6.85 0.69
CA LEU A 91 8.08 6.18 0.01
C LEU A 91 9.00 7.16 -0.75
N ARG A 92 8.86 8.48 -0.54
CA ARG A 92 9.64 9.51 -1.23
C ARG A 92 11.16 9.37 -1.07
N ARG A 93 11.63 8.72 0.01
CA ARG A 93 13.06 8.45 0.20
C ARG A 93 13.62 7.60 -0.93
N LEU A 94 12.89 6.56 -1.34
CA LEU A 94 13.27 5.66 -2.42
C LEU A 94 13.32 6.39 -3.77
N TYR A 95 12.31 7.23 -4.06
CA TYR A 95 12.34 8.13 -5.22
C TYR A 95 13.60 9.00 -5.27
N LYS A 96 13.97 9.62 -4.13
CA LYS A 96 15.17 10.48 -4.08
C LYS A 96 16.45 9.71 -4.35
N GLN A 97 16.61 8.54 -3.74
CA GLN A 97 17.78 7.68 -3.94
C GLN A 97 17.88 7.22 -5.40
N HIS A 98 16.76 6.79 -5.98
CA HIS A 98 16.72 6.36 -7.39
C HIS A 98 16.97 7.51 -8.37
N THR A 99 16.47 8.72 -8.07
CA THR A 99 16.74 9.90 -8.91
C THR A 99 18.22 10.31 -8.86
N LEU A 100 18.87 10.17 -7.70
CA LEU A 100 20.30 10.42 -7.55
C LEU A 100 21.11 9.42 -8.41
N HIS A 101 20.76 8.14 -8.33
CA HIS A 101 21.32 7.08 -9.16
C HIS A 101 21.25 7.39 -10.67
N HIS A 102 20.06 7.79 -11.15
CA HIS A 102 19.85 8.21 -12.55
C HIS A 102 20.60 9.50 -12.93
N ALA A 103 20.93 10.36 -11.97
CA ALA A 103 21.68 11.58 -12.24
C ALA A 103 23.16 11.30 -12.52
N LEU A 104 23.75 10.29 -11.87
CA LEU A 104 25.15 9.89 -12.03
C LEU A 104 25.40 9.14 -13.35
N THR A 105 24.39 8.41 -13.83
CA THR A 105 24.45 7.57 -15.04
C THR A 105 23.57 8.10 -16.18
N ARG A 106 23.34 9.42 -16.18
CA ARG A 106 22.38 10.10 -17.04
C ARG A 106 22.71 9.99 -18.53
N ILE A 107 21.66 9.77 -19.34
CA ILE A 107 21.68 9.94 -20.79
C ILE A 107 20.73 11.09 -21.17
N ALA A 108 21.23 12.13 -21.82
CA ALA A 108 20.44 13.33 -22.10
C ALA A 108 20.79 14.03 -23.40
N ARG A 109 19.85 14.83 -23.92
CA ARG A 109 20.11 15.76 -25.03
C ARG A 109 20.78 17.04 -24.52
N ARG A 110 21.85 17.47 -25.19
CA ARG A 110 22.56 18.74 -24.94
C ARG A 110 22.70 19.56 -26.22
N LYS A 111 22.79 20.88 -26.07
CA LYS A 111 23.14 21.77 -27.19
C LYS A 111 24.66 21.73 -27.39
N GLY A 112 25.11 21.62 -28.63
CA GLY A 112 26.51 21.73 -28.98
C GLY A 112 27.13 23.05 -28.53
N ARG A 113 28.41 23.00 -28.13
CA ARG A 113 29.20 24.18 -27.70
C ARG A 113 29.59 25.12 -28.85
N ASP A 114 29.33 24.70 -30.07
CA ASP A 114 29.68 25.34 -31.34
C ASP A 114 28.65 26.40 -31.82
N GLY A 115 27.60 26.67 -31.03
CA GLY A 115 26.64 27.76 -31.30
C GLY A 115 25.70 27.52 -32.49
N ARG A 116 25.84 26.39 -33.20
CA ARG A 116 25.05 26.01 -34.38
C ARG A 116 23.65 25.48 -34.06
N GLY A 117 23.32 25.31 -32.77
CA GLY A 117 22.01 24.84 -32.33
C GLY A 117 21.76 23.33 -32.55
N ILE A 118 22.75 22.60 -33.04
CA ILE A 118 22.70 21.14 -33.20
C ILE A 118 22.66 20.49 -31.81
N LEU A 119 21.80 19.48 -31.65
CA LEU A 119 21.65 18.72 -30.42
C LEU A 119 22.51 17.46 -30.49
N PHE A 120 23.20 17.16 -29.40
CA PHE A 120 24.03 15.97 -29.24
C PHE A 120 23.58 15.17 -28.02
N ILE A 121 23.95 13.89 -27.99
CA ILE A 121 23.72 12.99 -26.86
C ILE A 121 24.87 13.15 -25.87
N GLU A 122 24.55 13.49 -24.63
CA GLU A 122 25.43 13.34 -23.47
C GLU A 122 25.14 11.97 -22.86
N ASN A 123 26.12 11.08 -22.84
CA ASN A 123 26.00 9.75 -22.25
C ASN A 123 27.01 9.56 -21.13
N LYS A 124 26.55 9.71 -19.88
CA LYS A 124 27.32 9.39 -18.67
C LYS A 124 27.06 7.97 -18.16
N PHE A 125 26.35 7.14 -18.91
CA PHE A 125 26.04 5.77 -18.50
C PHE A 125 27.26 4.83 -18.54
N PRO A 126 28.23 4.95 -19.47
CA PRO A 126 29.49 4.22 -19.34
C PRO A 126 30.08 4.48 -17.96
N ILE A 127 30.10 3.44 -17.12
CA ILE A 127 30.57 3.50 -15.74
C ILE A 127 32.10 3.50 -15.82
N VAL A 128 32.68 4.68 -15.68
CA VAL A 128 34.13 4.94 -15.77
C VAL A 128 34.68 5.56 -14.49
N GLU A 129 33.82 6.20 -13.70
CA GLU A 129 34.15 6.80 -12.41
C GLU A 129 33.56 5.97 -11.26
N PRO A 130 34.26 5.83 -10.11
CA PRO A 130 33.77 5.07 -8.96
C PRO A 130 32.41 5.56 -8.43
N GLU A 131 32.16 6.87 -8.46
CA GLU A 131 30.91 7.51 -8.03
C GLU A 131 29.69 7.01 -8.82
N GLN A 132 29.88 6.63 -10.09
CA GLN A 132 28.82 6.08 -10.93
C GLN A 132 28.47 4.62 -10.58
N GLY A 133 29.32 3.96 -9.79
CA GLY A 133 29.08 2.65 -9.22
C GLY A 133 28.07 2.65 -8.07
N GLU A 134 27.54 3.82 -7.68
CA GLU A 134 26.38 3.92 -6.81
C GLU A 134 25.29 2.99 -7.36
N ALA A 135 24.87 2.04 -6.53
CA ALA A 135 23.69 1.25 -6.84
C ALA A 135 22.63 1.58 -5.79
N SER A 136 21.44 1.92 -6.29
CA SER A 136 20.25 2.12 -5.46
C SER A 136 19.79 0.76 -4.92
N PHE A 137 20.50 0.23 -3.93
CA PHE A 137 20.14 -1.01 -3.25
C PHE A 137 18.89 -0.82 -2.41
N PHE A 138 18.06 -1.86 -2.39
CA PHE A 138 17.01 -1.99 -1.42
C PHE A 138 17.61 -2.02 0.00
N PRO A 139 17.00 -1.31 0.97
CA PRO A 139 17.41 -1.43 2.37
C PRO A 139 17.39 -2.87 2.86
N TRP A 140 18.25 -3.22 3.82
CA TRP A 140 18.38 -4.59 4.36
C TRP A 140 17.05 -5.21 4.85
N TYR A 141 16.09 -4.38 5.26
CA TYR A 141 14.76 -4.80 5.72
C TYR A 141 13.73 -5.02 4.60
N SER A 142 14.09 -4.86 3.33
CA SER A 142 13.11 -4.83 2.23
C SER A 142 12.39 -6.16 2.03
N LEU A 143 13.11 -7.29 2.15
CA LEU A 143 12.47 -8.61 2.07
C LEU A 143 11.42 -8.81 3.18
N ALA A 144 11.70 -8.34 4.40
CA ALA A 144 10.75 -8.43 5.51
C ALA A 144 9.51 -7.58 5.24
N VAL A 145 9.70 -6.33 4.79
CA VAL A 145 8.58 -5.42 4.50
C VAL A 145 7.73 -5.94 3.34
N PHE A 146 8.35 -6.35 2.24
CA PHE A 146 7.61 -6.94 1.12
C PHE A 146 6.96 -8.26 1.49
N GLY A 147 7.61 -9.08 2.32
CA GLY A 147 7.03 -10.31 2.86
C GLY A 147 5.78 -10.05 3.70
N LEU A 148 5.81 -9.03 4.56
CA LEU A 148 4.66 -8.60 5.35
C LEU A 148 3.52 -8.06 4.48
N VAL A 149 3.83 -7.29 3.43
CA VAL A 149 2.84 -6.80 2.47
C VAL A 149 2.23 -7.93 1.63
N LEU A 150 3.02 -8.94 1.30
CA LEU A 150 2.62 -10.11 0.51
C LEU A 150 1.82 -11.12 1.36
N THR A 151 2.08 -11.20 2.67
CA THR A 151 1.47 -12.16 3.60
C THR A 151 -0.07 -12.23 3.51
N PRO A 152 -0.83 -11.11 3.52
CA PRO A 152 -2.29 -11.17 3.37
C PRO A 152 -2.76 -11.82 2.07
N VAL A 153 -2.02 -11.62 0.97
CA VAL A 153 -2.33 -12.25 -0.32
C VAL A 153 -2.05 -13.75 -0.25
N LEU A 154 -0.91 -14.15 0.33
CA LEU A 154 -0.58 -15.58 0.51
C LEU A 154 -1.57 -16.27 1.45
N ALA A 155 -2.02 -15.60 2.51
CA ALA A 155 -3.05 -16.10 3.41
C ALA A 155 -4.38 -16.32 2.69
N LEU A 156 -4.80 -15.37 1.85
CA LEU A 156 -6.00 -15.51 1.02
C LEU A 156 -5.86 -16.67 0.03
N LEU A 157 -4.71 -16.80 -0.64
CA LEU A 157 -4.45 -17.90 -1.57
C LEU A 157 -4.41 -19.25 -0.85
N GLN A 158 -3.80 -19.33 0.33
CA GLN A 158 -3.78 -20.51 1.18
C GLN A 158 -5.17 -20.91 1.64
N TRP A 159 -6.05 -19.95 1.91
CA TRP A 159 -7.43 -20.23 2.25
C TRP A 159 -8.25 -20.70 1.05
N LEU A 160 -8.11 -20.05 -0.11
CA LEU A 160 -8.85 -20.41 -1.34
C LEU A 160 -8.37 -21.74 -1.96
N LEU A 161 -7.07 -22.03 -1.87
CA LEU A 161 -6.39 -23.15 -2.51
C LEU A 161 -5.44 -23.82 -1.50
N PRO A 162 -5.97 -24.49 -0.46
CA PRO A 162 -5.18 -24.99 0.66
C PRO A 162 -4.20 -26.11 0.30
N ALA A 163 -4.40 -26.78 -0.83
CA ALA A 163 -3.50 -27.81 -1.33
C ALA A 163 -2.14 -27.27 -1.81
N PHE A 164 -2.03 -25.96 -2.05
CA PHE A 164 -0.80 -25.33 -2.55
C PHE A 164 0.03 -24.77 -1.39
N PRO A 165 1.37 -24.82 -1.49
CA PRO A 165 2.25 -24.32 -0.45
C PRO A 165 2.57 -22.84 -0.69
N TRP A 166 1.56 -21.97 -0.57
CA TRP A 166 1.67 -20.55 -0.95
C TRP A 166 2.67 -19.76 -0.12
N PHE A 167 2.83 -20.06 1.17
CA PHE A 167 3.80 -19.36 2.02
C PHE A 167 5.24 -19.75 1.67
N LEU A 168 5.50 -21.05 1.51
CA LEU A 168 6.82 -21.54 1.13
C LEU A 168 7.21 -21.03 -0.26
N SER A 169 6.37 -21.29 -1.26
CA SER A 169 6.62 -20.85 -2.64
C SER A 169 6.60 -19.34 -2.78
N GLY A 170 5.70 -18.64 -2.07
CA GLY A 170 5.54 -17.20 -2.18
C GLY A 170 6.71 -16.41 -1.61
N PHE A 171 7.20 -16.77 -0.41
CA PHE A 171 8.38 -16.12 0.15
C PHE A 171 9.66 -16.48 -0.61
N LEU A 172 9.77 -17.71 -1.13
CA LEU A 172 10.91 -18.06 -1.98
C LEU A 172 10.88 -17.28 -3.31
N ALA A 173 9.71 -17.13 -3.94
CA ALA A 173 9.53 -16.34 -5.15
C ALA A 173 9.85 -14.85 -4.91
N LEU A 174 9.47 -14.31 -3.76
CA LEU A 174 9.78 -12.94 -3.37
C LEU A 174 11.29 -12.75 -3.11
N ALA A 175 11.91 -13.65 -2.36
CA ALA A 175 13.35 -13.62 -2.10
C ALA A 175 14.14 -13.69 -3.41
N LEU A 176 13.77 -14.61 -4.31
CA LEU A 176 14.42 -14.72 -5.61
C LEU A 176 14.22 -13.46 -6.47
N SER A 177 13.00 -12.91 -6.51
CA SER A 177 12.74 -11.68 -7.28
C SER A 177 13.59 -10.51 -6.78
N LEU A 178 13.68 -10.32 -5.46
CA LEU A 178 14.53 -9.28 -4.87
C LEU A 178 16.01 -9.52 -5.19
N THR A 179 16.49 -10.76 -5.06
CA THR A 179 17.88 -11.10 -5.41
C THR A 179 18.17 -10.89 -6.89
N LEU A 180 17.26 -11.29 -7.78
CA LEU A 180 17.42 -11.10 -9.22
C LEU A 180 17.44 -9.61 -9.59
N TYR A 181 16.59 -8.80 -8.95
CA TYR A 181 16.60 -7.35 -9.15
C TYR A 181 17.97 -6.76 -8.85
N GLU A 182 18.51 -7.03 -7.67
CA GLU A 182 19.81 -6.49 -7.26
C GLU A 182 20.95 -6.99 -8.14
N VAL A 183 20.98 -8.28 -8.44
CA VAL A 183 22.03 -8.87 -9.26
C VAL A 183 21.98 -8.36 -10.70
N LEU A 184 20.81 -8.34 -11.34
CA LEU A 184 20.68 -7.87 -12.72
C LEU A 184 20.91 -6.36 -12.81
N HIS A 185 20.44 -5.58 -11.84
CA HIS A 185 20.72 -4.16 -11.77
C HIS A 185 22.22 -3.90 -11.62
N ALA A 186 22.92 -4.63 -10.74
CA ALA A 186 24.37 -4.53 -10.57
C ALA A 186 25.14 -4.93 -11.84
N ILE A 187 24.72 -5.98 -12.54
CA ILE A 187 25.32 -6.40 -13.82
C ILE A 187 25.14 -5.30 -14.89
N ASN A 188 23.96 -4.69 -14.97
CA ASN A 188 23.68 -3.60 -15.92
C ASN A 188 24.56 -2.36 -15.67
N HIS A 189 25.08 -2.20 -14.45
CA HIS A 189 26.00 -1.13 -14.05
C HIS A 189 27.47 -1.59 -13.97
N TRP A 190 27.84 -2.72 -14.57
CA TRP A 190 29.25 -3.04 -14.74
C TRP A 190 30.00 -1.99 -15.59
N PRO A 191 31.30 -1.78 -15.35
CA PRO A 191 32.14 -0.95 -16.20
C PRO A 191 32.03 -1.30 -17.68
N PHE A 192 32.11 -0.29 -18.54
CA PHE A 192 31.91 -0.48 -19.97
C PHE A 192 32.92 -1.47 -20.56
N GLU A 193 34.13 -1.55 -20.00
CA GLU A 193 35.18 -2.51 -20.39
C GLU A 193 34.74 -3.96 -20.21
N LYS A 194 33.86 -4.25 -19.25
CA LYS A 194 33.27 -5.59 -19.08
C LYS A 194 32.17 -5.86 -20.11
N TRP A 195 31.39 -4.84 -20.47
CA TRP A 195 30.31 -4.97 -21.46
C TRP A 195 30.82 -5.02 -22.90
N ALA A 196 31.84 -4.23 -23.24
CA ALA A 196 32.43 -4.11 -24.58
C ALA A 196 32.69 -5.46 -25.27
N PRO A 197 33.40 -6.44 -24.67
CA PRO A 197 33.64 -7.72 -25.34
C PRO A 197 32.36 -8.54 -25.56
N LEU A 198 31.34 -8.39 -24.71
CA LEU A 198 30.05 -9.10 -24.84
C LEU A 198 29.22 -8.53 -25.99
N ILE A 199 29.05 -7.21 -26.04
CA ILE A 199 28.24 -6.53 -27.07
C ILE A 199 28.92 -6.49 -28.44
N GLN A 200 30.25 -6.58 -28.49
CA GLN A 200 31.04 -6.67 -29.72
C GLN A 200 31.33 -8.11 -30.15
N HIS A 201 30.89 -9.12 -29.37
CA HIS A 201 31.15 -10.52 -29.68
C HIS A 201 30.55 -10.91 -31.04
N ARG A 202 31.36 -11.50 -31.92
CA ARG A 202 30.97 -11.82 -33.31
C ARG A 202 29.70 -12.68 -33.43
N GLN A 203 29.55 -13.71 -32.59
CA GLN A 203 28.39 -14.63 -32.63
C GLN A 203 27.25 -14.29 -31.66
N TRP A 204 27.54 -13.64 -30.52
CA TRP A 204 26.58 -13.44 -29.41
C TRP A 204 26.25 -11.97 -29.16
N GLY A 205 26.88 -11.03 -29.89
CA GLY A 205 26.63 -9.60 -29.73
C GLY A 205 25.18 -9.21 -30.05
N TRP A 206 24.50 -9.95 -30.95
CA TRP A 206 23.07 -9.74 -31.23
C TRP A 206 22.18 -9.96 -30.02
N PHE A 207 22.60 -10.80 -29.06
CA PHE A 207 21.88 -11.05 -27.80
C PHE A 207 22.27 -10.02 -26.73
N TRP A 208 23.58 -9.78 -26.54
CA TRP A 208 24.06 -8.89 -25.49
C TRP A 208 23.79 -7.41 -25.73
N ARG A 209 23.76 -6.97 -27.00
CA ARG A 209 23.44 -5.57 -27.35
C ARG A 209 22.06 -5.16 -26.83
N PRO A 210 20.95 -5.88 -27.15
CA PRO A 210 19.64 -5.60 -26.57
C PRO A 210 19.61 -5.61 -25.04
N VAL A 211 20.31 -6.55 -24.39
CA VAL A 211 20.33 -6.67 -22.92
C VAL A 211 20.95 -5.43 -22.30
N TYR A 212 22.13 -5.02 -22.76
CA TYR A 212 22.77 -3.79 -22.29
C TYR A 212 21.91 -2.56 -22.60
N ALA A 213 21.41 -2.49 -23.84
CA ALA A 213 20.67 -1.33 -24.32
C ALA A 213 19.30 -1.17 -23.66
N PHE A 214 18.71 -2.23 -23.10
CA PHE A 214 17.46 -2.18 -22.33
C PHE A 214 17.59 -1.22 -21.14
N HIS A 215 18.66 -1.36 -20.35
CA HIS A 215 18.88 -0.51 -19.17
C HIS A 215 19.35 0.89 -19.55
N LEU A 216 20.20 1.05 -20.57
CA LEU A 216 20.54 2.38 -21.11
C LEU A 216 19.29 3.14 -21.53
N ARG A 217 18.37 2.45 -22.20
CA ARG A 217 17.12 3.07 -22.64
C ARG A 217 16.25 3.51 -21.47
N HIS A 218 16.22 2.75 -20.39
CA HIS A 218 15.56 3.13 -19.15
C HIS A 218 16.15 4.42 -18.53
N HIS A 219 17.48 4.57 -18.54
CA HIS A 219 18.18 5.79 -18.08
C HIS A 219 18.02 7.00 -19.01
N ALA A 220 17.80 6.76 -20.30
CA ALA A 220 17.51 7.82 -21.27
C ALA A 220 16.05 8.30 -21.20
N VAL A 221 15.13 7.37 -20.99
CA VAL A 221 13.68 7.62 -20.96
C VAL A 221 13.04 6.78 -19.85
N THR A 222 12.80 7.40 -18.70
CA THR A 222 12.36 6.73 -17.46
C THR A 222 10.89 6.31 -17.43
N ASP A 223 10.21 6.25 -18.59
CA ASP A 223 8.83 5.78 -18.71
C ASP A 223 8.72 4.47 -19.51
N CYS A 224 9.86 3.78 -19.68
CA CYS A 224 10.00 2.54 -20.43
C CYS A 224 10.98 1.59 -19.74
N ASN A 225 10.89 0.30 -20.09
CA ASN A 225 11.79 -0.75 -19.60
C ASN A 225 11.89 -0.78 -18.06
N GLU A 226 10.74 -0.80 -17.39
CA GLU A 226 10.65 -0.70 -15.92
C GLU A 226 10.94 -2.04 -15.22
N SER A 227 10.74 -3.17 -15.91
CA SER A 227 11.00 -4.52 -15.39
C SER A 227 12.50 -4.87 -15.50
N ILE A 228 13.26 -4.58 -14.45
CA ILE A 228 14.68 -4.91 -14.34
C ILE A 228 14.85 -6.41 -14.06
N SER A 229 14.18 -6.94 -13.03
CA SER A 229 14.16 -8.38 -12.76
C SER A 229 13.06 -9.08 -13.53
N GLY A 230 11.89 -8.47 -13.64
CA GLY A 230 10.75 -9.02 -14.36
C GLY A 230 10.45 -10.48 -13.96
N PHE A 231 10.05 -11.29 -14.94
CA PHE A 231 9.84 -12.72 -14.74
C PHE A 231 11.10 -13.49 -15.12
N PHE A 232 12.02 -13.64 -14.18
CA PHE A 232 13.33 -14.28 -14.38
C PHE A 232 14.20 -13.60 -15.46
N GLY A 233 14.26 -12.27 -15.43
CA GLY A 233 14.97 -11.41 -16.38
C GLY A 233 14.14 -11.01 -17.60
N LEU A 234 12.92 -11.54 -17.75
CA LEU A 234 12.05 -11.22 -18.87
C LEU A 234 11.13 -10.03 -18.53
N PRO A 235 11.08 -8.96 -19.36
CA PRO A 235 10.28 -7.76 -19.10
C PRO A 235 8.80 -7.97 -19.49
N VAL A 236 8.17 -9.00 -18.92
CA VAL A 236 6.81 -9.45 -19.26
C VAL A 236 5.78 -8.34 -19.01
N ALA A 237 5.94 -7.54 -17.95
CA ALA A 237 5.04 -6.44 -17.66
C ALA A 237 5.18 -5.32 -18.71
N ASP A 238 6.40 -4.97 -19.11
CA ASP A 238 6.61 -3.98 -20.18
C ASP A 238 6.02 -4.42 -21.53
N TRP A 239 6.13 -5.71 -21.87
CA TRP A 239 5.43 -6.30 -23.02
C TRP A 239 3.91 -6.21 -22.88
N ALA A 240 3.39 -6.62 -21.73
CA ALA A 240 1.96 -6.60 -21.45
C ALA A 240 1.38 -5.19 -21.49
N PHE A 241 2.17 -4.16 -21.16
CA PHE A 241 1.71 -2.78 -21.09
C PHE A 241 2.14 -1.90 -22.27
N GLY A 242 2.96 -2.41 -23.19
CA GLY A 242 3.42 -1.69 -24.36
C GLY A 242 4.42 -0.57 -24.00
N THR A 243 5.26 -0.82 -23.00
CA THR A 243 6.31 0.11 -22.52
C THR A 243 7.71 -0.38 -22.79
N ILE A 244 7.89 -1.54 -23.43
CA ILE A 244 9.21 -1.97 -23.86
C ILE A 244 9.71 -1.12 -25.03
N VAL A 245 10.97 -0.69 -24.96
CA VAL A 245 11.69 -0.08 -26.07
C VAL A 245 13.14 -0.57 -26.05
N ILE A 246 13.57 -1.25 -27.11
CA ILE A 246 14.97 -1.63 -27.28
C ILE A 246 15.55 -0.72 -28.37
N PRO A 247 16.57 0.10 -28.09
CA PRO A 247 17.13 0.99 -29.09
C PRO A 247 17.94 0.19 -30.12
N GLN A 248 17.95 0.66 -31.37
CA GLN A 248 18.64 -0.03 -32.47
C GLN A 248 20.16 0.19 -32.44
N THR A 249 20.59 1.31 -31.87
CA THR A 249 22.00 1.65 -31.63
C THR A 249 22.22 1.94 -30.15
N ILE A 250 23.45 1.76 -29.69
CA ILE A 250 23.86 2.19 -28.35
C ILE A 250 24.02 3.71 -28.39
N TYR A 251 23.59 4.39 -27.34
CA TYR A 251 23.77 5.84 -27.20
C TYR A 251 25.27 6.15 -27.15
N GLU A 252 25.84 6.78 -28.17
CA GLU A 252 27.25 7.21 -28.14
C GLU A 252 27.34 8.64 -27.61
N ASP A 253 28.32 8.92 -26.74
CA ASP A 253 28.55 10.28 -26.27
C ASP A 253 29.04 11.15 -27.42
N GLY A 254 28.41 12.32 -27.60
CA GLY A 254 28.66 13.21 -28.72
C GLY A 254 27.98 12.83 -30.04
N GLU A 255 27.17 11.75 -30.10
CA GLU A 255 26.36 11.41 -31.28
C GLU A 255 25.34 12.51 -31.56
N GLU A 256 25.09 12.80 -32.85
CA GLU A 256 24.03 13.72 -33.24
C GLU A 256 22.66 13.18 -32.82
N TRP A 257 21.89 14.01 -32.12
CA TRP A 257 20.58 13.61 -31.63
C TRP A 257 19.59 13.43 -32.79
N LYS A 258 18.86 12.30 -32.78
CA LYS A 258 17.67 12.11 -33.64
C LYS A 258 16.41 11.93 -32.79
N PRO A 259 15.22 12.30 -33.30
CA PRO A 259 13.96 12.20 -32.56
C PRO A 259 13.63 10.82 -32.00
N GLU A 260 14.09 9.75 -32.66
CA GLU A 260 13.89 8.35 -32.26
C GLU A 260 14.62 7.96 -30.96
N HIS A 261 15.75 8.59 -30.64
CA HIS A 261 16.59 8.24 -29.48
C HIS A 261 15.92 8.50 -28.14
N PHE A 262 14.90 9.37 -28.07
CA PHE A 262 14.22 9.73 -26.81
C PHE A 262 12.70 9.65 -26.92
N ARG A 263 12.19 8.91 -27.90
CA ARG A 263 10.75 8.75 -28.11
C ARG A 263 10.12 7.86 -27.03
N SER A 264 9.35 8.44 -26.11
CA SER A 264 8.55 7.65 -25.16
C SER A 264 7.68 6.60 -25.88
N PRO A 265 7.51 5.39 -25.29
CA PRO A 265 6.55 4.43 -25.79
C PRO A 265 5.13 5.01 -25.73
N SER A 266 4.20 4.32 -26.38
CA SER A 266 2.76 4.59 -26.25
C SER A 266 2.09 3.49 -25.42
N PRO A 267 2.07 3.61 -24.07
CA PRO A 267 1.50 2.59 -23.21
C PRO A 267 0.02 2.33 -23.53
N ARG A 268 -0.45 1.15 -23.12
CA ARG A 268 -1.87 0.81 -23.18
C ARG A 268 -2.73 1.85 -22.43
N PRO A 269 -4.03 2.02 -22.79
CA PRO A 269 -4.89 3.07 -22.23
C PRO A 269 -4.95 3.10 -20.70
N PHE A 270 -4.90 1.92 -20.06
CA PHE A 270 -4.88 1.78 -18.61
C PHE A 270 -3.65 2.45 -17.97
N ILE A 271 -2.44 2.20 -18.49
CA ILE A 271 -1.21 2.83 -18.00
C ILE A 271 -1.24 4.34 -18.23
N ARG A 272 -1.71 4.81 -19.39
CA ARG A 272 -1.89 6.26 -19.64
C ARG A 272 -2.88 6.91 -18.67
N ALA A 273 -3.85 6.17 -18.15
CA ALA A 273 -4.75 6.68 -17.12
C ALA A 273 -4.06 6.78 -15.75
N LEU A 274 -3.23 5.79 -15.40
CA LEU A 274 -2.43 5.78 -14.18
C LEU A 274 -1.34 6.86 -14.18
N ASP A 275 -0.64 7.04 -15.30
CA ASP A 275 0.37 8.11 -15.46
C ASP A 275 -0.26 9.48 -15.21
N ARG A 276 -1.40 9.77 -15.85
CA ARG A 276 -2.17 11.02 -15.61
C ARG A 276 -2.68 11.15 -14.18
N TRP A 277 -2.93 10.05 -13.48
CA TRP A 277 -3.29 10.10 -12.07
C TRP A 277 -2.07 10.45 -11.21
N ALA A 278 -0.94 9.78 -11.43
CA ALA A 278 0.30 9.98 -10.70
C ALA A 278 0.81 11.43 -10.87
N ASP A 279 0.79 11.96 -12.10
CA ASP A 279 1.15 13.35 -12.40
C ASP A 279 0.29 14.34 -11.62
N ARG A 280 -1.04 14.13 -11.60
CA ARG A 280 -1.96 14.99 -10.85
C ARG A 280 -1.66 14.97 -9.35
N VAL A 281 -1.32 13.80 -8.79
CA VAL A 281 -0.94 13.68 -7.37
C VAL A 281 0.33 14.47 -7.07
N VAL A 282 1.35 14.35 -7.92
CA VAL A 282 2.63 15.05 -7.74
C VAL A 282 2.47 16.56 -7.93
N GLN A 283 1.76 16.99 -8.98
CA GLN A 283 1.49 18.41 -9.26
C GLN A 283 0.72 19.08 -8.13
N ARG A 284 -0.37 18.45 -7.63
CA ARG A 284 -1.14 18.96 -6.49
C ARG A 284 -0.25 19.18 -5.26
N ARG A 285 0.67 18.25 -4.99
CA ARG A 285 1.59 18.37 -3.86
C ARG A 285 2.64 19.46 -4.06
N ARG A 286 3.23 19.56 -5.26
CA ARG A 286 4.20 20.63 -5.58
C ARG A 286 3.55 22.01 -5.47
N ALA A 287 2.31 22.15 -5.93
CA ALA A 287 1.54 23.39 -5.78
C ALA A 287 1.28 23.75 -4.30
N GLN A 288 0.99 22.76 -3.45
CA GLN A 288 0.83 22.99 -2.01
C GLN A 288 2.12 23.50 -1.35
N VAL A 289 3.27 22.88 -1.66
CA VAL A 289 4.58 23.30 -1.11
C VAL A 289 5.01 24.66 -1.66
N ALA A 290 4.77 24.94 -2.94
CA ALA A 290 5.10 26.23 -3.54
C ALA A 290 4.24 27.39 -2.99
N ALA A 291 3.07 27.09 -2.42
CA ALA A 291 2.21 28.07 -1.77
C ALA A 291 2.60 28.36 -0.30
N GLU A 292 3.54 27.61 0.29
CA GLU A 292 3.97 27.75 1.69
C GLU A 292 4.97 28.89 2.01
N PRO A 293 5.73 29.55 1.10
CA PRO A 293 6.72 30.56 1.51
C PRO A 293 6.16 31.85 2.13
N SER A 294 4.85 32.11 2.04
CA SER A 294 4.22 33.30 2.66
C SER A 294 3.20 32.97 3.77
N ALA A 295 3.02 31.70 4.11
CA ALA A 295 1.92 31.26 4.98
C ALA A 295 2.30 31.10 6.46
N VAL A 296 3.53 31.43 6.87
CA VAL A 296 3.96 31.34 8.29
C VAL A 296 3.25 32.37 9.18
N VAL A 297 2.66 33.44 8.62
CA VAL A 297 1.86 34.41 9.39
C VAL A 297 0.36 34.08 9.45
N THR A 298 -0.12 33.07 8.71
CA THR A 298 -1.57 32.77 8.64
C THR A 298 -1.88 31.28 8.81
N ALA A 299 -1.15 30.58 9.68
CA ALA A 299 -1.39 29.18 10.02
C ALA A 299 -2.63 29.02 10.93
N ALA A 300 -3.80 29.38 10.41
CA ALA A 300 -5.10 29.08 11.02
C ALA A 300 -6.20 28.89 9.96
N SER A 301 -5.93 28.26 8.80
CA SER A 301 -6.99 27.63 7.96
C SER A 301 -6.44 26.92 6.72
N ALA A 302 -5.58 25.91 6.87
CA ALA A 302 -5.25 25.04 5.73
C ALA A 302 -6.39 24.04 5.47
N GLN A 303 -7.42 24.45 4.71
CA GLN A 303 -8.42 23.58 4.10
C GLN A 303 -7.91 23.06 2.75
N THR A 304 -8.13 21.78 2.48
CA THR A 304 -7.75 21.09 1.24
C THR A 304 -8.60 21.62 0.06
N PRO A 305 -8.05 21.80 -1.17
CA PRO A 305 -8.67 22.64 -2.20
C PRO A 305 -9.84 22.00 -2.98
N ASP A 306 -10.32 20.81 -2.59
CA ASP A 306 -11.27 20.02 -3.40
C ASP A 306 -12.57 19.66 -2.63
N ARG A 307 -12.84 20.33 -1.51
CA ARG A 307 -14.03 20.04 -0.70
C ARG A 307 -14.78 21.31 -0.37
N ARG A 308 -16.00 21.40 -0.87
CA ARG A 308 -16.99 22.35 -0.38
C ARG A 308 -17.16 22.11 1.13
N PRO A 309 -16.91 23.10 2.00
CA PRO A 309 -17.22 22.95 3.41
C PRO A 309 -18.72 22.70 3.58
N TYR A 310 -19.09 21.80 4.49
CA TYR A 310 -20.50 21.49 4.75
C TYR A 310 -21.26 22.75 5.14
N THR A 311 -22.43 22.93 4.56
CA THR A 311 -23.34 24.01 4.95
C THR A 311 -23.87 23.76 6.36
N ARG A 312 -24.35 24.81 7.04
CA ARG A 312 -24.99 24.66 8.37
C ARG A 312 -26.12 23.62 8.34
N GLY A 313 -26.92 23.60 7.28
CA GLY A 313 -27.99 22.61 7.12
C GLY A 313 -27.47 21.18 6.99
N GLU A 314 -26.35 20.96 6.30
CA GLU A 314 -25.71 19.64 6.20
C GLU A 314 -25.11 19.20 7.55
N GLU A 315 -24.46 20.11 8.28
CA GLU A 315 -23.97 19.82 9.64
C GLU A 315 -25.10 19.49 10.61
N ILE A 316 -26.23 20.20 10.55
CA ILE A 316 -27.43 19.89 11.34
C ILE A 316 -27.98 18.51 10.97
N ALA A 317 -28.07 18.18 9.69
CA ALA A 317 -28.55 16.86 9.26
C ALA A 317 -27.62 15.73 9.76
N ASN A 318 -26.30 15.93 9.69
CA ASN A 318 -25.32 14.98 10.21
C ASN A 318 -25.43 14.82 11.73
N TRP A 319 -25.60 15.93 12.45
CA TRP A 319 -25.79 15.95 13.90
C TRP A 319 -27.08 15.24 14.33
N ILE A 320 -28.22 15.51 13.67
CA ILE A 320 -29.51 14.88 13.97
C ILE A 320 -29.45 13.38 13.70
N THR A 321 -28.96 12.97 12.53
CA THR A 321 -28.90 11.54 12.16
C THR A 321 -28.11 10.73 13.17
N HIS A 322 -26.88 11.15 13.51
CA HIS A 322 -26.09 10.43 14.51
C HIS A 322 -26.54 10.68 15.96
N GLY A 323 -27.22 11.79 16.25
CA GLY A 323 -27.88 12.02 17.53
C GLY A 323 -29.03 11.03 17.79
N ILE A 324 -29.79 10.67 16.75
CA ILE A 324 -30.78 9.57 16.81
C ILE A 324 -30.06 8.24 17.08
N GLY A 325 -28.96 7.99 16.38
CA GLY A 325 -28.10 6.82 16.64
C GLY A 325 -27.58 6.75 18.06
N LEU A 326 -27.19 7.89 18.64
CA LEU A 326 -26.72 8.00 20.02
C LEU A 326 -27.83 7.59 20.99
N ALA A 327 -29.01 8.18 20.88
CA ALA A 327 -30.15 7.81 21.72
C ALA A 327 -30.52 6.32 21.58
N ALA A 328 -30.56 5.81 20.34
CA ALA A 328 -30.82 4.40 20.06
C ALA A 328 -29.74 3.48 20.64
N SER A 329 -28.46 3.89 20.61
CA SER A 329 -27.35 3.10 21.15
C SER A 329 -27.36 3.00 22.69
N ILE A 330 -27.85 4.04 23.39
CA ILE A 330 -28.03 3.99 24.84
C ILE A 330 -29.08 2.94 25.20
N VAL A 331 -30.26 3.04 24.58
CA VAL A 331 -31.34 2.05 24.76
C VAL A 331 -30.86 0.66 24.35
N GLY A 332 -30.18 0.58 23.20
CA GLY A 332 -29.68 -0.66 22.64
C GLY A 332 -28.68 -1.36 23.56
N LEU A 333 -27.69 -0.64 24.09
CA LEU A 333 -26.72 -1.14 25.04
C LEU A 333 -27.41 -1.65 26.32
N THR A 334 -28.36 -0.89 26.87
CA THR A 334 -29.12 -1.32 28.06
C THR A 334 -29.86 -2.62 27.79
N LEU A 335 -30.58 -2.74 26.68
CA LEU A 335 -31.30 -3.95 26.31
C LEU A 335 -30.36 -5.14 26.08
N LEU A 336 -29.23 -4.93 25.40
CA LEU A 336 -28.23 -5.97 25.19
C LEU A 336 -27.68 -6.51 26.51
N ILE A 337 -27.36 -5.63 27.47
CA ILE A 337 -26.89 -6.04 28.81
C ILE A 337 -27.98 -6.79 29.56
N VAL A 338 -29.20 -6.24 29.61
CA VAL A 338 -30.31 -6.85 30.36
C VAL A 338 -30.66 -8.22 29.78
N CYS A 339 -30.88 -8.34 28.47
CA CYS A 339 -31.25 -9.60 27.84
C CYS A 339 -30.13 -10.64 27.93
N SER A 340 -28.87 -10.25 27.74
CA SER A 340 -27.75 -11.18 27.91
C SER A 340 -27.54 -11.62 29.36
N SER A 341 -27.90 -10.79 30.34
CA SER A 341 -27.83 -11.14 31.76
C SER A 341 -28.96 -12.07 32.20
N LEU A 342 -30.15 -11.92 31.59
CA LEU A 342 -31.32 -12.74 31.89
C LEU A 342 -31.29 -14.11 31.19
N TYR A 343 -30.86 -14.14 29.92
CA TYR A 343 -30.99 -15.31 29.06
C TYR A 343 -29.66 -15.90 28.59
N GLY A 344 -28.56 -15.16 28.74
CA GLY A 344 -27.25 -15.54 28.22
C GLY A 344 -26.28 -16.09 29.26
N THR A 345 -25.01 -16.16 28.87
CA THR A 345 -23.88 -16.49 29.74
C THR A 345 -22.97 -15.28 29.91
N ALA A 346 -21.95 -15.38 30.77
CA ALA A 346 -20.94 -14.32 30.92
C ALA A 346 -20.31 -13.89 29.58
N TRP A 347 -20.16 -14.82 28.63
CA TRP A 347 -19.67 -14.52 27.28
C TRP A 347 -20.62 -13.63 26.49
N HIS A 348 -21.93 -13.85 26.62
CA HIS A 348 -22.94 -13.00 26.00
C HIS A 348 -22.90 -11.60 26.62
N VAL A 349 -22.89 -11.51 27.96
CA VAL A 349 -22.84 -10.23 28.68
C VAL A 349 -21.63 -9.40 28.25
N VAL A 350 -20.43 -9.99 28.32
CA VAL A 350 -19.19 -9.27 27.95
C VAL A 350 -19.21 -8.86 26.48
N SER A 351 -19.49 -9.81 25.57
CA SER A 351 -19.40 -9.54 24.13
C SER A 351 -20.46 -8.54 23.65
N PHE A 352 -21.69 -8.62 24.17
CA PHE A 352 -22.77 -7.71 23.83
C PHE A 352 -22.52 -6.32 24.41
N THR A 353 -21.94 -6.23 25.61
CA THR A 353 -21.52 -4.96 26.23
C THR A 353 -20.44 -4.29 25.39
N VAL A 354 -19.41 -5.04 24.96
CA VAL A 354 -18.36 -4.50 24.08
C VAL A 354 -18.95 -3.94 22.80
N PHE A 355 -19.82 -4.69 22.13
CA PHE A 355 -20.49 -4.22 20.92
C PHE A 355 -21.33 -2.96 21.18
N GLY A 356 -22.19 -2.95 22.19
CA GLY A 356 -23.02 -1.80 22.53
C GLY A 356 -22.22 -0.56 22.93
N LEU A 357 -21.09 -0.73 23.64
CA LEU A 357 -20.18 0.38 23.96
C LEU A 357 -19.51 0.95 22.72
N THR A 358 -19.14 0.12 21.75
CA THR A 358 -18.57 0.63 20.48
C THR A 358 -19.59 1.39 19.64
N LEU A 359 -20.87 0.98 19.63
CA LEU A 359 -21.97 1.75 19.04
C LEU A 359 -22.11 3.12 19.74
N LEU A 360 -22.19 3.10 21.08
CA LEU A 360 -22.30 4.31 21.88
C LEU A 360 -21.14 5.28 21.61
N LEU A 361 -19.92 4.76 21.55
CA LEU A 361 -18.71 5.53 21.29
C LEU A 361 -18.73 6.17 19.90
N LEU A 362 -19.09 5.41 18.85
CA LEU A 362 -19.20 5.95 17.49
C LEU A 362 -20.20 7.09 17.43
N TYR A 363 -21.43 6.85 17.88
CA TYR A 363 -22.49 7.86 17.76
C TYR A 363 -22.22 9.08 18.66
N THR A 364 -21.59 8.89 19.82
CA THR A 364 -21.14 10.00 20.67
C THR A 364 -20.08 10.84 19.96
N ALA A 365 -19.00 10.21 19.49
CA ALA A 365 -17.89 10.91 18.83
C ALA A 365 -18.38 11.70 17.61
N SER A 366 -19.27 11.09 16.82
CA SER A 366 -19.80 11.70 15.62
C SER A 366 -20.78 12.83 15.89
N THR A 367 -21.68 12.66 16.86
CA THR A 367 -22.62 13.71 17.28
C THR A 367 -21.85 14.91 17.82
N LEU A 368 -20.82 14.68 18.65
CA LEU A 368 -19.96 15.77 19.14
C LEU A 368 -19.21 16.45 17.99
N TYR A 369 -18.65 15.69 17.05
CA TYR A 369 -17.92 16.21 15.90
C TYR A 369 -18.77 17.16 15.04
N HIS A 370 -20.01 16.75 14.70
CA HIS A 370 -20.93 17.55 13.89
C HIS A 370 -21.60 18.68 14.67
N GLY A 371 -21.74 18.54 15.99
CA GLY A 371 -22.27 19.58 16.87
C GLY A 371 -21.27 20.71 17.17
N TRP A 372 -19.96 20.44 17.06
CA TRP A 372 -18.93 21.42 17.41
C TRP A 372 -18.63 22.42 16.28
N ARG A 373 -18.32 23.66 16.67
CA ARG A 373 -17.88 24.72 15.75
C ARG A 373 -16.44 24.50 15.29
N ALA A 374 -16.04 25.14 14.18
CA ALA A 374 -14.68 25.05 13.65
C ALA A 374 -13.62 25.45 14.70
N GLY A 375 -12.52 24.69 14.76
CA GLY A 375 -11.43 24.91 15.70
C GLY A 375 -10.65 23.63 15.99
N ARG A 376 -9.66 23.72 16.90
CA ARG A 376 -8.78 22.59 17.29
C ARG A 376 -9.59 21.41 17.85
N THR A 377 -10.61 21.67 18.66
CA THR A 377 -11.50 20.64 19.22
C THR A 377 -12.22 19.85 18.14
N LYS A 378 -12.72 20.52 17.10
CA LYS A 378 -13.39 19.84 15.97
C LYS A 378 -12.44 18.91 15.20
N LEU A 379 -11.16 19.27 15.11
CA LEU A 379 -10.14 18.40 14.50
C LEU A 379 -9.89 17.15 15.34
N VAL A 380 -9.84 17.27 16.66
CA VAL A 380 -9.68 16.12 17.57
C VAL A 380 -10.91 15.22 17.52
N LEU A 381 -12.12 15.80 17.63
CA LEU A 381 -13.38 15.05 17.54
C LEU A 381 -13.52 14.34 16.20
N ARG A 382 -13.09 14.95 15.10
CA ARG A 382 -13.03 14.29 13.79
C ARG A 382 -12.11 13.07 13.77
N ARG A 383 -10.95 13.12 14.44
CA ARG A 383 -10.04 11.96 14.52
C ARG A 383 -10.66 10.85 15.36
N LEU A 384 -11.29 11.19 16.48
CA LEU A 384 -12.01 10.25 17.34
C LEU A 384 -13.18 9.59 16.60
N ASP A 385 -13.97 10.38 15.86
CA ASP A 385 -15.09 9.90 15.03
C ASP A 385 -14.64 8.83 14.03
N HIS A 386 -13.60 9.11 13.25
CA HIS A 386 -13.07 8.12 12.30
C HIS A 386 -12.37 6.92 12.97
N ALA A 387 -11.77 7.11 14.15
CA ALA A 387 -11.17 6.01 14.91
C ALA A 387 -12.26 5.08 15.48
N ALA A 388 -13.39 5.65 15.91
CA ALA A 388 -14.52 4.89 16.43
C ALA A 388 -15.16 3.97 15.38
N ILE A 389 -15.04 4.27 14.08
CA ILE A 389 -15.46 3.36 13.00
C ILE A 389 -14.68 2.03 13.07
N PHE A 390 -13.36 2.06 13.26
CA PHE A 390 -12.57 0.84 13.42
C PHE A 390 -13.00 0.06 14.66
N LEU A 391 -13.22 0.76 15.78
CA LEU A 391 -13.68 0.12 17.01
C LEU A 391 -15.07 -0.49 16.85
N LEU A 392 -16.00 0.17 16.16
CA LEU A 392 -17.31 -0.41 15.86
C LEU A 392 -17.19 -1.66 14.99
N ILE A 393 -16.33 -1.67 13.96
CA ILE A 393 -16.09 -2.87 13.15
C ILE A 393 -15.66 -4.02 14.07
N ALA A 394 -14.67 -3.82 14.95
CA ALA A 394 -14.27 -4.87 15.89
C ALA A 394 -15.39 -5.26 16.87
N GLY A 395 -16.15 -4.28 17.34
CA GLY A 395 -17.32 -4.47 18.21
C GLY A 395 -18.40 -5.33 17.55
N THR A 396 -18.70 -5.12 16.26
CA THR A 396 -19.72 -5.90 15.53
C THR A 396 -19.38 -7.38 15.40
N TYR A 397 -18.09 -7.71 15.33
CA TYR A 397 -17.62 -9.11 15.27
C TYR A 397 -17.70 -9.80 16.63
N THR A 398 -17.45 -9.05 17.69
CA THR A 398 -17.20 -9.58 19.04
C THR A 398 -18.30 -10.54 19.55
N PRO A 399 -19.61 -10.23 19.42
CA PRO A 399 -20.68 -11.15 19.81
C PRO A 399 -20.62 -12.49 19.09
N PHE A 400 -20.43 -12.51 17.76
CA PHE A 400 -20.41 -13.73 16.97
C PHE A 400 -19.20 -14.61 17.32
N LEU A 401 -18.03 -13.99 17.43
CA LEU A 401 -16.77 -14.70 17.68
C LEU A 401 -16.69 -15.28 19.08
N LEU A 402 -17.19 -14.55 20.09
CA LEU A 402 -17.09 -14.95 21.50
C LEU A 402 -18.29 -15.74 22.01
N THR A 403 -19.36 -15.91 21.22
CA THR A 403 -20.52 -16.73 21.61
C THR A 403 -20.65 -18.00 20.75
N HIS A 404 -20.77 -17.86 19.43
CA HIS A 404 -21.10 -18.96 18.51
C HIS A 404 -19.88 -19.60 17.83
N LEU A 405 -18.80 -18.85 17.61
CA LEU A 405 -17.57 -19.34 16.94
C LEU A 405 -16.40 -19.64 17.88
N ARG A 406 -16.66 -19.84 19.18
CA ARG A 406 -15.66 -19.89 20.29
C ARG A 406 -14.48 -20.88 20.17
N GLY A 407 -14.41 -21.69 19.12
CA GLY A 407 -13.24 -22.51 18.80
C GLY A 407 -12.06 -21.69 18.25
N SER A 408 -11.08 -22.38 17.67
CA SER A 408 -9.87 -21.76 17.09
C SER A 408 -10.20 -20.65 16.09
N TRP A 409 -11.24 -20.84 15.27
CA TRP A 409 -11.73 -19.83 14.33
C TRP A 409 -12.13 -18.51 15.00
N GLY A 410 -12.94 -18.58 16.07
CA GLY A 410 -13.41 -17.38 16.77
C GLY A 410 -12.28 -16.59 17.39
N TRP A 411 -11.34 -17.27 18.07
CA TRP A 411 -10.20 -16.59 18.71
C TRP A 411 -9.21 -16.01 17.70
N THR A 412 -8.86 -16.76 16.65
CA THR A 412 -7.96 -16.27 15.60
C THR A 412 -8.56 -15.06 14.90
N LEU A 413 -9.83 -15.14 14.48
CA LEU A 413 -10.48 -14.03 13.80
C LEU A 413 -10.69 -12.84 14.74
N PHE A 414 -10.95 -13.08 16.03
CA PHE A 414 -11.07 -12.03 17.05
C PHE A 414 -9.76 -11.27 17.21
N ALA A 415 -8.63 -11.98 17.35
CA ALA A 415 -7.31 -11.38 17.47
C ALA A 415 -6.92 -10.60 16.20
N VAL A 416 -7.18 -11.15 15.01
CA VAL A 416 -6.90 -10.48 13.74
C VAL A 416 -7.73 -9.21 13.59
N VAL A 417 -9.05 -9.27 13.79
CA VAL A 417 -9.93 -8.12 13.62
C VAL A 417 -9.62 -7.03 14.65
N TRP A 418 -9.45 -7.37 15.94
CA TRP A 418 -9.07 -6.38 16.96
C TRP A 418 -7.67 -5.82 16.75
N GLY A 419 -6.71 -6.63 16.30
CA GLY A 419 -5.37 -6.16 15.96
C GLY A 419 -5.38 -5.15 14.81
N LEU A 420 -6.07 -5.48 13.71
CA LEU A 420 -6.19 -4.61 12.54
C LEU A 420 -7.00 -3.34 12.84
N CYS A 421 -8.14 -3.46 13.54
CA CYS A 421 -8.94 -2.30 13.95
C CYS A 421 -8.23 -1.44 14.98
N GLY A 422 -7.51 -2.02 15.94
CA GLY A 422 -6.70 -1.30 16.91
C GLY A 422 -5.59 -0.49 16.22
N ALA A 423 -4.84 -1.13 15.31
CA ALA A 423 -3.84 -0.46 14.49
C ALA A 423 -4.47 0.65 13.62
N GLY A 424 -5.62 0.39 13.01
CA GLY A 424 -6.38 1.37 12.23
C GLY A 424 -6.85 2.57 13.06
N ALA A 425 -7.34 2.34 14.28
CA ALA A 425 -7.76 3.39 15.19
C ALA A 425 -6.57 4.27 15.60
N VAL A 426 -5.43 3.66 15.99
CA VAL A 426 -4.20 4.40 16.30
C VAL A 426 -3.71 5.19 15.09
N PHE A 427 -3.68 4.58 13.91
CA PHE A 427 -3.32 5.23 12.65
C PHE A 427 -4.19 6.47 12.41
N GLN A 428 -5.51 6.37 12.66
CA GLN A 428 -6.43 7.49 12.47
C GLN A 428 -6.23 8.61 13.51
N LEU A 429 -5.87 8.28 14.75
CA LEU A 429 -5.55 9.27 15.79
C LEU A 429 -4.25 10.03 15.47
N VAL A 430 -3.25 9.36 14.90
CA VAL A 430 -1.94 9.96 14.56
C VAL A 430 -2.00 10.75 13.25
N PHE A 431 -2.48 10.13 12.16
CA PHE A 431 -2.39 10.68 10.81
C PHE A 431 -3.65 11.42 10.35
N GLY A 432 -4.78 11.26 11.05
CA GLY A 432 -6.05 11.90 10.72
C GLY A 432 -6.50 11.64 9.28
N GLU A 433 -7.04 12.65 8.60
CA GLU A 433 -7.58 12.49 7.25
C GLU A 433 -6.55 12.43 6.12
N ARG A 434 -5.24 12.49 6.42
CA ARG A 434 -4.19 12.51 5.39
C ARG A 434 -4.29 11.32 4.43
N TYR A 435 -4.73 10.17 4.94
CA TYR A 435 -4.85 8.91 4.19
C TYR A 435 -6.28 8.38 4.16
N ARG A 436 -7.28 9.26 3.98
CA ARG A 436 -8.72 8.89 4.01
C ARG A 436 -9.08 7.71 3.10
N LEU A 437 -8.54 7.64 1.88
CA LEU A 437 -8.83 6.52 0.97
C LEU A 437 -8.31 5.20 1.54
N THR A 438 -7.10 5.20 2.12
CA THR A 438 -6.51 4.03 2.77
C THR A 438 -7.36 3.58 3.95
N SER A 439 -7.78 4.51 4.84
CA SER A 439 -8.67 4.17 5.95
C SER A 439 -10.00 3.60 5.46
N MET A 440 -10.59 4.18 4.41
CA MET A 440 -11.83 3.71 3.80
C MET A 440 -11.72 2.30 3.23
N LEU A 441 -10.66 2.00 2.48
CA LEU A 441 -10.39 0.66 1.97
C LEU A 441 -10.13 -0.33 3.10
N ALA A 442 -9.44 0.10 4.17
CA ALA A 442 -9.23 -0.72 5.36
C ALA A 442 -10.54 -1.03 6.09
N TYR A 443 -11.47 -0.08 6.23
CA TYR A 443 -12.79 -0.33 6.81
C TYR A 443 -13.54 -1.42 6.05
N LEU A 444 -13.57 -1.33 4.71
CA LEU A 444 -14.24 -2.32 3.87
C LEU A 444 -13.55 -3.68 3.92
N PHE A 445 -12.22 -3.69 3.83
CA PHE A 445 -11.44 -4.92 3.90
C PHE A 445 -11.67 -5.66 5.23
N VAL A 446 -11.47 -4.98 6.36
CA VAL A 446 -11.66 -5.59 7.68
C VAL A 446 -13.13 -5.93 7.93
N GLY A 447 -14.06 -5.07 7.48
CA GLY A 447 -15.50 -5.27 7.62
C GLY A 447 -16.02 -6.53 6.94
N TRP A 448 -15.38 -6.98 5.85
CA TRP A 448 -15.76 -8.20 5.11
C TRP A 448 -14.92 -9.44 5.48
N LEU A 449 -13.99 -9.36 6.43
CA LEU A 449 -13.18 -10.53 6.85
C LEU A 449 -14.03 -11.69 7.37
N ILE A 450 -15.23 -11.44 7.86
CA ILE A 450 -16.16 -12.49 8.31
C ILE A 450 -16.50 -13.50 7.20
N VAL A 451 -16.38 -13.12 5.93
CA VAL A 451 -16.58 -14.04 4.78
C VAL A 451 -15.55 -15.18 4.79
N VAL A 452 -14.36 -14.97 5.34
CA VAL A 452 -13.36 -16.05 5.53
C VAL A 452 -13.91 -17.14 6.46
N ALA A 453 -14.76 -16.76 7.40
CA ALA A 453 -15.47 -17.66 8.30
C ALA A 453 -16.91 -17.95 7.86
N ALA A 454 -17.24 -17.82 6.56
CA ALA A 454 -18.60 -18.01 6.07
C ALA A 454 -19.15 -19.42 6.37
N GLU A 455 -18.40 -20.47 6.05
CA GLU A 455 -18.81 -21.85 6.31
C GLU A 455 -19.09 -22.11 7.80
N PRO A 456 -18.17 -21.81 8.74
CA PRO A 456 -18.47 -22.01 10.15
C PRO A 456 -19.55 -21.06 10.68
N MET A 457 -19.72 -19.86 10.11
CA MET A 457 -20.85 -18.97 10.46
C MET A 457 -22.20 -19.55 10.04
N ILE A 458 -22.29 -20.13 8.84
CA ILE A 458 -23.53 -20.72 8.31
C ILE A 458 -23.96 -21.93 9.15
N SER A 459 -23.01 -22.69 9.69
CA SER A 459 -23.33 -23.88 10.48
C SER A 459 -23.79 -23.57 11.91
N VAL A 460 -23.36 -22.46 12.49
CA VAL A 460 -23.63 -22.14 13.92
C VAL A 460 -24.61 -20.99 14.13
N VAL A 461 -24.73 -20.04 13.20
CA VAL A 461 -25.59 -18.87 13.36
C VAL A 461 -26.94 -19.11 12.64
N PRO A 462 -28.08 -18.84 13.28
CA PRO A 462 -29.38 -18.94 12.62
C PRO A 462 -29.45 -18.08 11.35
N HIS A 463 -30.12 -18.61 10.31
CA HIS A 463 -30.23 -17.97 9.00
C HIS A 463 -30.72 -16.51 9.05
N GLY A 464 -31.67 -16.19 9.93
CA GLY A 464 -32.15 -14.82 10.10
C GLY A 464 -31.04 -13.85 10.56
N GLY A 465 -30.16 -14.30 11.45
CA GLY A 465 -28.98 -13.54 11.87
C GLY A 465 -27.98 -13.33 10.74
N LEU A 466 -27.79 -14.34 9.88
CA LEU A 466 -26.91 -14.24 8.71
C LEU A 466 -27.46 -13.26 7.65
N TRP A 467 -28.76 -13.27 7.39
CA TRP A 467 -29.39 -12.31 6.47
C TRP A 467 -29.29 -10.88 6.98
N LEU A 468 -29.47 -10.66 8.28
CA LEU A 468 -29.26 -9.35 8.89
C LEU A 468 -27.78 -8.93 8.85
N LEU A 469 -26.85 -9.85 9.07
CA LEU A 469 -25.42 -9.57 8.95
C LEU A 469 -25.05 -9.15 7.52
N LEU A 470 -25.53 -9.90 6.53
CA LEU A 470 -25.33 -9.59 5.11
C LEU A 470 -25.96 -8.23 4.74
N ALA A 471 -27.21 -8.00 5.13
CA ALA A 471 -27.90 -6.73 4.90
C ALA A 471 -27.12 -5.56 5.53
N GLY A 472 -26.62 -5.75 6.75
CA GLY A 472 -25.81 -4.75 7.43
C GLY A 472 -24.49 -4.46 6.72
N GLY A 473 -23.76 -5.51 6.29
CA GLY A 473 -22.54 -5.37 5.50
C GLY A 473 -22.76 -4.66 4.16
N LEU A 474 -23.87 -4.97 3.49
CA LEU A 474 -24.28 -4.28 2.27
C LEU A 474 -24.65 -2.82 2.54
N CYS A 475 -25.37 -2.50 3.61
CA CYS A 475 -25.66 -1.12 4.00
C CYS A 475 -24.36 -0.31 4.19
N TYR A 476 -23.38 -0.84 4.93
CA TYR A 476 -22.09 -0.17 5.09
C TYR A 476 -21.36 0.00 3.75
N THR A 477 -21.36 -1.02 2.89
CA THR A 477 -20.65 -0.97 1.61
C THR A 477 -21.29 0.04 0.65
N VAL A 478 -22.60 -0.01 0.47
CA VAL A 478 -23.36 0.91 -0.39
C VAL A 478 -23.24 2.34 0.13
N GLY A 479 -23.28 2.52 1.45
CA GLY A 479 -23.09 3.82 2.07
C GLY A 479 -21.78 4.50 1.66
N VAL A 480 -20.68 3.74 1.48
CA VAL A 480 -19.37 4.31 1.11
C VAL A 480 -19.44 5.05 -0.23
N VAL A 481 -20.31 4.59 -1.14
CA VAL A 481 -20.55 5.27 -2.42
C VAL A 481 -21.06 6.70 -2.18
N PHE A 482 -22.05 6.87 -1.29
CA PHE A 482 -22.56 8.19 -0.91
C PHE A 482 -21.55 9.01 -0.12
N TYR A 483 -20.77 8.39 0.75
CA TYR A 483 -19.68 9.06 1.48
C TYR A 483 -18.66 9.71 0.52
N GLN A 484 -18.39 9.07 -0.62
CA GLN A 484 -17.43 9.54 -1.62
C GLN A 484 -18.07 10.48 -2.66
N TRP A 485 -19.40 10.62 -2.70
CA TRP A 485 -20.13 11.41 -3.67
C TRP A 485 -20.24 12.91 -3.29
N HIS A 486 -19.08 13.60 -3.21
CA HIS A 486 -18.99 15.00 -2.75
C HIS A 486 -19.84 16.03 -3.53
N ARG A 487 -20.29 15.69 -4.75
CA ARG A 487 -21.14 16.55 -5.58
C ARG A 487 -22.61 16.52 -5.16
N LEU A 488 -23.06 15.46 -4.48
CA LEU A 488 -24.44 15.31 -4.04
C LEU A 488 -24.63 16.08 -2.73
N ARG A 489 -25.65 16.94 -2.65
CA ARG A 489 -25.98 17.66 -1.41
C ARG A 489 -26.46 16.65 -0.35
N TYR A 490 -26.07 16.84 0.91
CA TYR A 490 -26.40 15.91 2.02
C TYR A 490 -25.83 14.49 1.87
N HIS A 491 -24.87 14.25 0.98
CA HIS A 491 -24.28 12.92 0.77
C HIS A 491 -23.75 12.28 2.07
N HIS A 492 -23.21 13.08 2.99
CA HIS A 492 -22.71 12.62 4.29
C HIS A 492 -23.83 12.21 5.25
N ALA A 493 -24.97 12.92 5.23
CA ALA A 493 -26.14 12.55 6.03
C ALA A 493 -26.81 11.27 5.48
N VAL A 494 -26.80 11.08 4.16
CA VAL A 494 -27.24 9.82 3.53
C VAL A 494 -26.32 8.67 3.96
N TRP A 495 -25.01 8.89 3.94
CA TRP A 495 -24.03 7.95 4.50
C TRP A 495 -24.35 7.59 5.97
N HIS A 496 -24.64 8.58 6.82
CA HIS A 496 -25.07 8.35 8.20
C HIS A 496 -26.33 7.48 8.30
N GLY A 497 -27.30 7.68 7.40
CA GLY A 497 -28.48 6.82 7.27
C GLY A 497 -28.11 5.36 6.98
N PHE A 498 -27.17 5.11 6.08
CA PHE A 498 -26.66 3.76 5.80
C PHE A 498 -25.89 3.16 6.99
N VAL A 499 -25.12 3.96 7.72
CA VAL A 499 -24.41 3.53 8.94
C VAL A 499 -25.40 3.11 10.03
N LEU A 500 -26.47 3.89 10.22
CA LEU A 500 -27.57 3.55 11.13
C LEU A 500 -28.29 2.26 10.72
N GLY A 501 -28.63 2.12 9.43
CA GLY A 501 -29.25 0.91 8.90
C GLY A 501 -28.36 -0.32 9.10
N GLY A 502 -27.06 -0.18 8.81
CA GLY A 502 -26.06 -1.22 9.05
C GLY A 502 -25.96 -1.60 10.53
N SER A 503 -25.88 -0.60 11.41
CA SER A 503 -25.84 -0.80 12.86
C SER A 503 -27.10 -1.48 13.39
N ALA A 504 -28.28 -1.07 12.91
CA ALA A 504 -29.55 -1.67 13.30
C ALA A 504 -29.64 -3.14 12.87
N CYS A 505 -29.19 -3.48 11.67
CA CYS A 505 -29.16 -4.87 11.22
C CYS A 505 -28.25 -5.74 12.10
N HIS A 506 -27.03 -5.27 12.39
CA HIS A 506 -26.12 -5.99 13.29
C HIS A 506 -26.66 -6.08 14.71
N TYR A 507 -27.26 -5.00 15.21
CA TYR A 507 -27.91 -4.95 16.51
C TYR A 507 -29.02 -6.00 16.63
N LEU A 508 -29.92 -6.05 15.66
CA LEU A 508 -31.00 -7.03 15.63
C LEU A 508 -30.48 -8.45 15.44
N ALA A 509 -29.43 -8.65 14.64
CA ALA A 509 -28.78 -9.96 14.50
C ALA A 509 -28.30 -10.47 15.87
N VAL A 510 -27.59 -9.62 16.62
CA VAL A 510 -27.07 -9.96 17.96
C VAL A 510 -28.21 -10.17 18.96
N LEU A 511 -29.15 -9.25 19.04
CA LEU A 511 -30.22 -9.32 20.05
C LEU A 511 -31.17 -10.50 19.82
N LEU A 512 -31.55 -10.76 18.56
CA LEU A 512 -32.60 -11.73 18.23
C LEU A 512 -32.07 -13.15 17.97
N PHE A 513 -30.83 -13.30 17.52
CA PHE A 513 -30.31 -14.60 17.05
C PHE A 513 -29.08 -15.10 17.79
N LEU A 514 -28.44 -14.30 18.64
CA LEU A 514 -27.26 -14.73 19.39
C LEU A 514 -27.55 -15.01 20.87
N LEU A 515 -28.74 -14.73 21.38
CA LEU A 515 -29.15 -15.21 22.69
C LEU A 515 -29.54 -16.69 22.62
N PRO A 516 -29.29 -17.48 23.68
CA PRO A 516 -29.78 -18.84 23.74
C PRO A 516 -31.30 -18.88 23.58
N SER A 517 -31.80 -19.67 22.63
CA SER A 517 -33.21 -20.01 22.56
C SER A 517 -33.57 -20.77 23.82
N GLY A 518 -34.47 -20.23 24.65
CA GLY A 518 -35.04 -20.99 25.76
C GLY A 518 -35.61 -22.31 25.25
N GLN A 519 -35.25 -23.43 25.88
CA GLN A 519 -35.99 -24.68 25.73
C GLN A 519 -37.40 -24.53 26.30
#